data_AF-A0A1C4ZXH0-F1
#
_entry.id   AF-A0A1C4ZXH0-F1
#
_cell.length_a   1.000
_cell.length_b   1.000
_cell.length_c   1.000
_cell.angle_alpha   90.00
_cell.angle_beta   90.00
_cell.angle_gamma   90.00
#
_symmetry.space_group_name_H-M   'P 1'
#
loop_
_entity.id
_entity.type
_entity.pdbx_description
1 polymer ?
#
loop_
_entity_poly.entity_id
_entity_poly.type
_entity_poly.pdbx_seq_one_letter_code
_entity_poly.pdbx_strand_id
1 'polypeptide(L)'
;MTTGSLLVADLVIAVLAAAAWLGGGAASAARRRPLALGLAAVALLATLARAITITALARAGWWFAAEKVLIAAPLSLAALGVAGPRLLRAPGDIRAVAVPLLFAGYATSSALLVTILQGYPASAGAGLLAVAGVAAATVISGRALGARPSRTVSRAALVVAVAALLTGTGLTVAPGAAPAVPHDHGLPAARIADEPTRRFTLTAATATVDAGGRNVAAWAFNGQVPGPELTATVGDVVEVTLRNRDIGRGVTVHWHGYDVPNDQDGVPGVTQAAVRPGQEFVYRFRADQAGTYWYHTHSASDVGVRMGLYGVLVVRPGPVTGLDVAVPVHTLAGRPLPAPKVEKVEAGLPVRLRLINTDSTTHRYALAGTAFRVAAIDGVDLRGPTPLVDTAVLIPAGGRYDLVFDAPATPVALFVDGRAVYSTGPVSTATGAWPVLDPLGYGATAAVPWSRFDKTFTLVLDRGLDLRGLLPRYAHTVNGKADPDIPPQVVRRGDVVRFTIVNRSQIVHPWHLHGHHVLVLARDGELAAGSPLWLDSFDVRPGEVWEVAFRADNPGMWANHCHNLAHADAGMTLHLMYS
;
A
#
# COMPACT_ATOMS: atom_id res chain seq x y z
N MET A 1 -0.90 21.15 5.60
CA MET A 1 -1.78 20.22 4.87
C MET A 1 -0.88 19.18 4.23
N THR A 2 -1.09 17.89 4.47
CA THR A 2 -0.30 16.81 3.86
C THR A 2 -0.56 16.70 2.36
N THR A 3 0.34 16.08 1.60
CA THR A 3 0.11 15.79 0.17
C THR A 3 -1.14 14.93 -0.03
N GLY A 4 -1.42 13.96 0.85
CA GLY A 4 -2.64 13.16 0.80
C GLY A 4 -3.92 13.98 0.94
N SER A 5 -3.97 14.91 1.89
CA SER A 5 -5.12 15.82 2.03
C SER A 5 -5.26 16.78 0.86
N LEU A 6 -4.15 17.19 0.24
CA LEU A 6 -4.15 17.97 -1.00
C LEU A 6 -4.71 17.18 -2.19
N LEU A 7 -4.39 15.88 -2.32
CA LEU A 7 -4.96 15.00 -3.35
C LEU A 7 -6.49 14.88 -3.20
N VAL A 8 -6.98 14.74 -1.97
CA VAL A 8 -8.43 14.69 -1.68
C VAL A 8 -9.09 16.03 -2.01
N ALA A 9 -8.49 17.14 -1.58
CA ALA A 9 -9.00 18.49 -1.88
C ALA A 9 -9.09 18.75 -3.39
N ASP A 10 -8.05 18.39 -4.17
CA ASP A 10 -8.05 18.52 -5.62
C ASP A 10 -9.20 17.73 -6.26
N LEU A 11 -9.44 16.50 -5.80
CA LEU A 11 -10.52 15.65 -6.31
C LEU A 11 -11.90 16.24 -6.01
N VAL A 12 -12.12 16.72 -4.79
CA VAL A 12 -13.39 17.37 -4.39
C VAL A 12 -13.63 18.62 -5.23
N ILE A 13 -12.60 19.47 -5.40
CA ILE A 13 -12.68 20.67 -6.23
C ILE A 13 -12.98 20.31 -7.70
N ALA A 14 -12.37 19.24 -8.22
CA ALA A 14 -12.62 18.75 -9.57
C ALA A 14 -14.07 18.28 -9.77
N VAL A 15 -14.64 17.56 -8.80
CA VAL A 15 -16.05 17.12 -8.79
C VAL A 15 -16.97 18.34 -8.75
N LEU A 16 -16.71 19.30 -7.87
CA LEU A 16 -17.50 20.53 -7.75
C LEU A 16 -17.47 21.34 -9.04
N ALA A 17 -16.29 21.51 -9.66
CA ALA A 17 -16.15 22.20 -10.93
C ALA A 17 -16.96 21.52 -12.04
N ALA A 18 -16.85 20.20 -12.17
CA ALA A 18 -17.60 19.43 -13.17
C ALA A 18 -19.12 19.54 -12.98
N ALA A 19 -19.60 19.34 -11.75
CA ALA A 19 -21.02 19.43 -11.42
C ALA A 19 -21.58 20.84 -11.66
N ALA A 20 -20.84 21.88 -11.25
CA ALA A 20 -21.28 23.26 -11.42
C ALA A 20 -21.32 23.68 -12.90
N TRP A 21 -20.34 23.29 -13.72
CA TRP A 21 -20.37 23.56 -15.16
C TRP A 21 -21.55 22.84 -15.86
N LEU A 22 -21.74 21.54 -15.59
CA LEU A 22 -22.84 20.76 -16.14
C LEU A 22 -24.21 21.33 -15.71
N GLY A 23 -24.36 21.62 -14.42
CA GLY A 23 -25.57 22.22 -13.86
C GLY A 23 -25.85 23.61 -14.42
N GLY A 24 -24.83 24.44 -14.60
CA GLY A 24 -24.93 25.74 -15.25
C GLY A 24 -25.40 25.62 -16.70
N GLY A 25 -24.87 24.64 -17.44
CA GLY A 25 -25.30 24.34 -18.81
C GLY A 25 -26.75 23.86 -18.90
N ALA A 26 -27.18 22.96 -18.00
CA ALA A 26 -28.56 22.50 -17.91
C ALA A 26 -29.53 23.63 -17.52
N ALA A 27 -29.17 24.44 -16.53
CA ALA A 27 -29.96 25.60 -16.10
C ALA A 27 -30.10 26.64 -17.23
N SER A 28 -29.02 26.89 -17.97
CA SER A 28 -29.01 27.74 -19.16
C SER A 28 -29.92 27.18 -20.27
N ALA A 29 -29.85 25.88 -20.55
CA ALA A 29 -30.74 25.21 -21.51
C ALA A 29 -32.22 25.34 -21.13
N ALA A 30 -32.52 25.27 -19.84
CA ALA A 30 -33.85 25.48 -19.25
C ALA A 30 -34.23 26.97 -19.06
N ARG A 31 -33.42 27.91 -19.58
CA ARG A 31 -33.61 29.37 -19.47
C ARG A 31 -33.66 29.91 -18.04
N ARG A 32 -33.12 29.18 -17.04
CA ARG A 32 -33.03 29.61 -15.64
C ARG A 32 -31.80 30.49 -15.40
N ARG A 33 -31.88 31.75 -15.84
CA ARG A 33 -30.75 32.71 -15.83
C ARG A 33 -30.00 32.85 -14.49
N PRO A 34 -30.66 33.15 -13.34
CA PRO A 34 -29.93 33.38 -12.09
C PRO A 34 -29.19 32.11 -11.63
N LEU A 35 -29.83 30.94 -11.76
CA LEU A 35 -29.21 29.67 -11.42
C LEU A 35 -28.03 29.34 -12.35
N ALA A 36 -28.17 29.58 -13.65
CA ALA A 36 -27.09 29.35 -14.62
C ALA A 36 -25.86 30.22 -14.33
N LEU A 37 -26.06 31.51 -14.03
CA LEU A 37 -24.98 32.43 -13.69
C LEU A 37 -24.33 32.10 -12.34
N GLY A 38 -25.13 31.76 -11.33
CA GLY A 38 -24.63 31.35 -10.01
C GLY A 38 -23.77 30.08 -10.10
N LEU A 39 -24.25 29.05 -10.79
CA LEU A 39 -23.49 27.82 -11.01
C LEU A 39 -22.24 28.05 -11.86
N ALA A 40 -22.30 28.90 -12.88
CA ALA A 40 -21.11 29.26 -13.66
C ALA A 40 -20.06 30.00 -12.83
N ALA A 41 -20.48 30.89 -11.91
CA ALA A 41 -19.55 31.57 -10.99
C ALA A 41 -18.88 30.58 -10.04
N VAL A 42 -19.63 29.65 -9.45
CA VAL A 42 -19.08 28.55 -8.62
C VAL A 42 -18.10 27.71 -9.44
N ALA A 43 -18.44 27.37 -10.68
CA ALA A 43 -17.59 26.58 -11.56
C ALA A 43 -16.26 27.28 -11.90
N LEU A 44 -16.30 28.60 -12.14
CA LEU A 44 -15.10 29.43 -12.36
C LEU A 44 -14.20 29.43 -11.13
N LEU A 45 -14.77 29.67 -9.93
CA LEU A 45 -14.01 29.66 -8.68
C LEU A 45 -13.39 28.30 -8.40
N ALA A 46 -14.14 27.22 -8.59
CA ALA A 46 -13.63 25.85 -8.43
C ALA A 46 -12.52 25.54 -9.45
N THR A 47 -12.65 25.99 -10.70
CA THR A 47 -11.61 25.79 -11.73
C THR A 47 -10.32 26.54 -11.39
N LEU A 48 -10.42 27.77 -10.86
CA LEU A 48 -9.27 28.56 -10.39
C LEU A 48 -8.63 27.94 -9.14
N ALA A 49 -9.44 27.50 -8.17
CA ALA A 49 -8.97 26.78 -6.99
C ALA A 49 -8.21 25.51 -7.38
N ARG A 50 -8.67 24.81 -8.42
CA ARG A 50 -7.99 23.63 -8.95
C ARG A 50 -6.60 23.94 -9.52
N ALA A 51 -6.41 25.11 -10.15
CA ALA A 51 -5.08 25.50 -10.62
C ALA A 51 -4.08 25.64 -9.46
N ILE A 52 -4.54 26.12 -8.29
CA ILE A 52 -3.75 26.22 -7.07
C ILE A 52 -3.39 24.82 -6.56
N THR A 53 -4.35 23.89 -6.47
CA THR A 53 -4.09 22.53 -6.00
C THR A 53 -3.16 21.76 -6.92
N ILE A 54 -3.32 21.87 -8.24
CA ILE A 54 -2.42 21.25 -9.23
C ILE A 54 -0.99 21.77 -9.08
N THR A 55 -0.83 23.08 -8.89
CA THR A 55 0.49 23.69 -8.67
C THR A 55 1.14 23.20 -7.38
N ALA A 56 0.37 23.10 -6.30
CA ALA A 56 0.86 22.59 -5.02
C ALA A 56 1.25 21.10 -5.12
N LEU A 57 0.47 20.28 -5.82
CA LEU A 57 0.80 18.86 -6.06
C LEU A 57 2.06 18.72 -6.91
N ALA A 58 2.23 19.55 -7.94
CA ALA A 58 3.43 19.53 -8.78
C ALA A 58 4.71 19.85 -7.99
N ARG A 59 4.61 20.71 -6.97
CA ARG A 59 5.71 21.01 -6.04
C ARG A 59 6.01 19.86 -5.08
N ALA A 60 5.00 19.08 -4.70
CA ALA A 60 5.17 17.89 -3.86
C ALA A 60 5.79 16.72 -4.65
N GLY A 61 5.67 16.72 -5.98
CA GLY A 61 6.33 15.76 -6.86
C GLY A 61 5.59 15.61 -8.18
N TRP A 62 6.33 15.45 -9.28
CA TRP A 62 5.75 15.35 -10.63
C TRP A 62 4.75 14.20 -10.76
N TRP A 63 5.01 13.08 -10.10
CA TRP A 63 4.12 11.91 -10.04
C TRP A 63 2.72 12.23 -9.50
N PHE A 64 2.56 13.20 -8.60
CA PHE A 64 1.24 13.60 -8.07
C PHE A 64 0.43 14.49 -9.02
N ALA A 65 1.09 15.07 -10.03
CA ALA A 65 0.53 16.12 -10.86
C ALA A 65 0.54 15.80 -12.36
N ALA A 66 1.23 14.75 -12.81
CA ALA A 66 1.46 14.47 -14.23
C ALA A 66 0.18 14.52 -15.08
N GLU A 67 -0.86 13.76 -14.73
CA GLU A 67 -2.13 13.75 -15.46
C GLU A 67 -2.92 15.06 -15.28
N LYS A 68 -2.73 15.73 -14.15
CA LYS A 68 -3.39 17.00 -13.87
C LYS A 68 -2.80 18.12 -14.72
N VAL A 69 -1.48 18.15 -14.87
CA VAL A 69 -0.77 19.15 -15.68
C VAL A 69 -0.91 18.86 -17.16
N LEU A 70 -0.75 17.61 -17.59
CA LEU A 70 -0.75 17.25 -19.01
C LEU A 70 -2.14 17.13 -19.63
N ILE A 71 -3.18 16.85 -18.84
CA ILE A 71 -4.53 16.59 -19.35
C ILE A 71 -5.55 17.50 -18.69
N ALA A 72 -5.63 17.51 -17.35
CA ALA A 72 -6.69 18.24 -16.66
C ALA A 72 -6.60 19.77 -16.82
N ALA A 73 -5.40 20.35 -16.74
CA ALA A 73 -5.17 21.78 -16.87
C ALA A 73 -5.48 22.28 -18.29
N PRO A 74 -5.00 21.65 -19.39
CA PRO A 74 -5.41 21.98 -20.75
C PRO A 74 -6.93 21.93 -20.97
N LEU A 75 -7.60 20.87 -20.48
CA LEU A 75 -9.06 20.76 -20.58
C LEU A 75 -9.78 21.86 -19.79
N SER A 76 -9.26 22.23 -18.62
CA SER A 76 -9.79 23.33 -17.80
C SER A 76 -9.59 24.69 -18.47
N LEU A 77 -8.44 24.93 -19.11
CA LEU A 77 -8.19 26.13 -19.91
C LEU A 77 -9.12 26.21 -21.13
N ALA A 78 -9.37 25.08 -21.80
CA ALA A 78 -10.33 25.00 -22.88
C ALA A 78 -11.75 25.36 -22.41
N ALA A 79 -12.16 24.82 -21.26
CA ALA A 79 -13.44 25.13 -20.62
C ALA A 79 -13.58 26.64 -20.37
N LEU A 80 -12.56 27.28 -19.77
CA LEU A 80 -12.54 28.72 -19.52
C LEU A 80 -12.57 29.54 -20.81
N GLY A 81 -11.78 29.17 -21.82
CA GLY A 81 -11.71 29.86 -23.11
C GLY A 81 -13.01 29.79 -23.91
N VAL A 82 -13.77 28.70 -23.77
CA VAL A 82 -15.06 28.52 -24.47
C VAL A 82 -16.22 29.17 -23.72
N ALA A 83 -16.31 28.98 -22.39
CA ALA A 83 -17.43 29.47 -21.60
C ALA A 83 -17.27 30.93 -21.14
N GLY A 84 -16.06 31.32 -20.71
CA GLY A 84 -15.78 32.60 -20.05
C GLY A 84 -16.19 33.84 -20.86
N PRO A 85 -15.67 34.05 -22.09
CA PRO A 85 -16.01 35.22 -22.90
C PRO A 85 -17.51 35.37 -23.20
N ARG A 86 -18.25 34.25 -23.22
CA ARG A 86 -19.70 34.24 -23.50
C ARG A 86 -20.54 34.60 -22.29
N LEU A 87 -20.07 34.28 -21.08
CA LEU A 87 -20.69 34.72 -19.83
C LEU A 87 -20.47 36.21 -19.59
N LEU A 88 -19.26 36.71 -19.86
CA LEU A 88 -18.90 38.12 -19.64
C LEU A 88 -19.66 39.10 -20.55
N ARG A 89 -20.12 38.66 -21.71
CA ARG A 89 -20.90 39.48 -22.66
C ARG A 89 -22.38 39.65 -22.28
N ALA A 90 -22.80 39.19 -21.10
CA ALA A 90 -24.15 39.32 -20.58
C ALA A 90 -25.24 38.95 -21.62
N PRO A 91 -25.33 37.66 -22.01
CA PRO A 91 -26.15 37.25 -23.14
C PRO A 91 -27.62 37.67 -22.97
N GLY A 92 -28.23 38.21 -24.04
CA GLY A 92 -29.65 38.54 -24.06
C GLY A 92 -30.52 37.30 -23.83
N ASP A 93 -30.24 36.22 -24.58
CA ASP A 93 -30.79 34.89 -24.32
C ASP A 93 -29.76 34.00 -23.61
N ILE A 94 -30.01 33.67 -22.34
CA ILE A 94 -29.13 32.79 -21.57
C ILE A 94 -28.99 31.41 -22.20
N ARG A 95 -29.97 30.94 -23.00
CA ARG A 95 -29.89 29.63 -23.67
C ARG A 95 -28.73 29.56 -24.67
N ALA A 96 -28.29 30.70 -25.21
CA ALA A 96 -27.17 30.75 -26.16
C ALA A 96 -25.84 30.31 -25.56
N VAL A 97 -25.71 30.29 -24.23
CA VAL A 97 -24.49 29.82 -23.53
C VAL A 97 -24.60 28.38 -23.01
N ALA A 98 -25.71 27.68 -23.23
CA ALA A 98 -25.91 26.31 -22.74
C ALA A 98 -24.83 25.33 -23.24
N VAL A 99 -24.60 25.29 -24.56
CA VAL A 99 -23.60 24.40 -25.18
C VAL A 99 -22.17 24.73 -24.71
N PRO A 100 -21.72 26.01 -24.66
CA PRO A 100 -20.44 26.38 -24.05
C PRO A 100 -20.26 25.92 -22.60
N LEU A 101 -21.29 26.05 -21.76
CA LEU A 101 -21.23 25.61 -20.36
C LEU A 101 -21.20 24.07 -20.25
N LEU A 102 -21.99 23.37 -21.07
CA LEU A 102 -21.95 21.91 -21.15
C LEU A 102 -20.59 21.41 -21.65
N PHE A 103 -19.98 22.06 -22.65
CA PHE A 103 -18.62 21.77 -23.09
C PHE A 103 -17.61 21.87 -21.93
N ALA A 104 -17.68 22.94 -21.14
CA ALA A 104 -16.84 23.11 -19.96
C ALA A 104 -17.07 21.99 -18.93
N GLY A 105 -18.32 21.56 -18.75
CA GLY A 105 -18.69 20.44 -17.90
C GLY A 105 -18.14 19.11 -18.38
N TYR A 106 -18.22 18.82 -19.69
CA TYR A 106 -17.64 17.61 -20.27
C TYR A 106 -16.12 17.61 -20.18
N ALA A 107 -15.46 18.75 -20.45
CA ALA A 107 -14.01 18.87 -20.36
C ALA A 107 -13.50 18.59 -18.93
N THR A 108 -14.12 19.21 -17.93
CA THR A 108 -13.75 19.01 -16.51
C THR A 108 -14.12 17.60 -16.02
N SER A 109 -15.24 17.04 -16.45
CA SER A 109 -15.63 15.64 -16.15
C SER A 109 -14.66 14.65 -16.78
N SER A 110 -14.23 14.89 -18.02
CA SER A 110 -13.28 14.02 -18.72
C SER A 110 -11.90 14.04 -18.06
N ALA A 111 -11.42 15.23 -17.65
CA ALA A 111 -10.23 15.36 -16.85
C ALA A 111 -10.31 14.57 -15.53
N LEU A 112 -11.44 14.65 -14.83
CA LEU A 112 -11.70 13.89 -13.61
C LEU A 112 -11.67 12.37 -13.86
N LEU A 113 -12.31 11.91 -14.93
CA LEU A 113 -12.32 10.49 -15.31
C LEU A 113 -10.91 9.96 -15.59
N VAL A 114 -10.07 10.72 -16.30
CA VAL A 114 -8.67 10.33 -16.52
C VAL A 114 -7.91 10.19 -15.20
N THR A 115 -8.08 11.15 -14.27
CA THR A 115 -7.45 11.09 -12.95
C THR A 115 -7.87 9.85 -12.15
N ILE A 116 -9.13 9.41 -12.25
CA ILE A 116 -9.67 8.26 -11.50
C ILE A 116 -9.36 6.92 -12.18
N LEU A 117 -9.44 6.84 -13.51
CA LEU A 117 -9.42 5.57 -14.25
C LEU A 117 -8.05 5.20 -14.81
N GLN A 118 -7.27 6.18 -15.26
CA GLN A 118 -5.96 5.93 -15.88
C GLN A 118 -4.83 6.18 -14.89
N GLY A 119 -4.90 7.30 -14.18
CA GLY A 119 -3.87 7.67 -13.23
C GLY A 119 -2.49 7.92 -13.83
N TYR A 120 -1.46 7.38 -13.17
CA TYR A 120 -0.07 7.48 -13.57
C TYR A 120 0.37 6.20 -14.31
N PRO A 121 1.19 6.31 -15.37
CA PRO A 121 1.65 7.54 -15.99
C PRO A 121 0.59 8.15 -16.91
N ALA A 122 0.63 9.48 -17.05
CA ALA A 122 -0.18 10.17 -18.05
C ALA A 122 0.23 9.70 -19.46
N SER A 123 -0.74 9.39 -20.31
CA SER A 123 -0.50 8.93 -21.68
C SER A 123 -1.22 9.77 -22.72
N ALA A 124 -0.62 9.90 -23.90
CA ALA A 124 -1.23 10.60 -25.04
C ALA A 124 -2.56 9.95 -25.46
N GLY A 125 -2.66 8.63 -25.40
CA GLY A 125 -3.88 7.88 -25.70
C GLY A 125 -5.04 8.25 -24.77
N ALA A 126 -4.80 8.34 -23.46
CA ALA A 126 -5.82 8.76 -22.50
C ALA A 126 -6.27 10.22 -22.74
N GLY A 127 -5.32 11.11 -23.07
CA GLY A 127 -5.62 12.49 -23.45
C GLY A 127 -6.48 12.59 -24.72
N LEU A 128 -6.15 11.81 -25.76
CA LEU A 128 -6.93 11.76 -27.00
C LEU A 128 -8.35 11.25 -26.78
N LEU A 129 -8.51 10.16 -26.03
CA LEU A 129 -9.83 9.62 -25.69
C LEU A 129 -10.66 10.62 -24.89
N ALA A 130 -10.03 11.31 -23.93
CA ALA A 130 -10.67 12.38 -23.17
C ALA A 130 -11.21 13.48 -24.10
N VAL A 131 -10.38 14.01 -25.00
CA VAL A 131 -10.81 15.08 -25.92
C VAL A 131 -11.87 14.59 -26.91
N ALA A 132 -11.74 13.37 -27.43
CA ALA A 132 -12.74 12.77 -28.31
C ALA A 132 -14.11 12.65 -27.61
N GLY A 133 -14.12 12.21 -26.35
CA GLY A 133 -15.34 12.14 -25.52
C GLY A 133 -16.00 13.50 -25.32
N VAL A 134 -15.20 14.53 -25.02
CA VAL A 134 -15.68 15.93 -24.87
C VAL A 134 -16.29 16.44 -26.17
N ALA A 135 -15.62 16.22 -27.30
CA ALA A 135 -16.10 16.66 -28.61
C ALA A 135 -17.41 15.95 -28.98
N ALA A 136 -17.49 14.63 -28.81
CA ALA A 136 -18.68 13.84 -29.09
C ALA A 136 -19.88 14.30 -28.24
N ALA A 137 -19.71 14.41 -26.91
CA ALA A 137 -20.76 14.87 -26.00
C ALA A 137 -21.26 16.27 -26.35
N THR A 138 -20.34 17.17 -26.72
CA THR A 138 -20.69 18.55 -27.12
C THR A 138 -21.49 18.59 -28.42
N VAL A 139 -21.12 17.77 -29.41
CA VAL A 139 -21.86 17.67 -30.68
C VAL A 139 -23.26 17.11 -30.47
N ILE A 140 -23.40 16.06 -29.64
CA ILE A 140 -24.69 15.46 -29.29
C ILE A 140 -25.60 16.51 -28.61
N SER A 141 -25.09 17.22 -27.60
CA SER A 141 -25.85 18.26 -26.89
C SER A 141 -26.20 19.46 -27.77
N GLY A 142 -25.30 19.86 -28.68
CA GLY A 142 -25.59 20.90 -29.67
C GLY A 142 -26.77 20.54 -30.57
N ARG A 143 -26.77 19.30 -31.10
CA ARG A 143 -27.88 18.77 -31.92
C ARG A 143 -29.18 18.71 -31.13
N ALA A 144 -29.14 18.18 -29.91
CA ALA A 144 -30.33 18.07 -29.04
C ALA A 144 -30.94 19.43 -28.68
N LEU A 145 -30.11 20.48 -28.55
CA LEU A 145 -30.57 21.83 -28.21
C LEU A 145 -30.92 22.69 -29.44
N GLY A 146 -30.81 22.15 -30.66
CA GLY A 146 -31.05 22.89 -31.90
C GLY A 146 -29.99 23.97 -32.20
N ALA A 147 -28.82 23.89 -31.54
CA ALA A 147 -27.71 24.83 -31.72
C ALA A 147 -26.68 24.24 -32.69
N ARG A 148 -26.29 25.01 -33.73
CA ARG A 148 -25.15 24.63 -34.57
C ARG A 148 -23.87 24.85 -33.75
N PRO A 149 -23.02 23.83 -33.53
CA PRO A 149 -21.76 24.02 -32.82
C PRO A 149 -20.92 25.07 -33.55
N SER A 150 -20.56 26.16 -32.87
CA SER A 150 -19.81 27.25 -33.50
C SER A 150 -18.43 26.77 -33.96
N ARG A 151 -17.92 27.28 -35.09
CA ARG A 151 -16.56 26.99 -35.61
C ARG A 151 -15.45 27.19 -34.56
N THR A 152 -15.69 28.02 -33.53
CA THR A 152 -14.80 28.26 -32.39
C THR A 152 -14.69 27.06 -31.44
N VAL A 153 -15.78 26.31 -31.21
CA VAL A 153 -15.78 25.08 -30.37
C VAL A 153 -14.99 23.98 -31.07
N SER A 154 -15.11 23.87 -32.39
CA SER A 154 -14.39 22.89 -33.21
C SER A 154 -12.89 23.20 -33.32
N ARG A 155 -12.50 24.47 -33.43
CA ARG A 155 -11.08 24.90 -33.45
C ARG A 155 -10.43 24.82 -32.07
N ALA A 156 -11.11 25.20 -30.99
CA ALA A 156 -10.57 25.12 -29.63
C ALA A 156 -10.37 23.67 -29.18
N ALA A 157 -11.32 22.76 -29.47
CA ALA A 157 -11.18 21.34 -29.19
C ALA A 157 -10.00 20.71 -29.97
N LEU A 158 -9.81 21.10 -31.23
CA LEU A 158 -8.71 20.61 -32.08
C LEU A 158 -7.34 21.17 -31.65
N VAL A 159 -7.24 22.46 -31.32
CA VAL A 159 -5.97 23.09 -30.87
C VAL A 159 -5.54 22.53 -29.51
N VAL A 160 -6.49 22.29 -28.59
CA VAL A 160 -6.19 21.70 -27.27
C VAL A 160 -5.84 20.21 -27.39
N ALA A 161 -6.48 19.45 -28.30
CA ALA A 161 -6.11 18.07 -28.61
C ALA A 161 -4.67 17.98 -29.16
N VAL A 162 -4.34 18.85 -30.13
CA VAL A 162 -3.03 18.86 -30.80
C VAL A 162 -1.93 19.38 -29.87
N ALA A 163 -2.21 20.38 -29.02
CA ALA A 163 -1.27 20.87 -28.02
C ALA A 163 -0.97 19.84 -26.92
N ALA A 164 -1.98 19.07 -26.49
CA ALA A 164 -1.79 17.95 -25.55
C ALA A 164 -0.99 16.78 -26.17
N LEU A 165 -1.11 16.57 -27.49
CA LEU A 165 -0.38 15.53 -28.22
C LEU A 165 1.12 15.87 -28.42
N LEU A 166 1.40 17.14 -28.74
CA LEU A 166 2.76 17.64 -28.99
C LEU A 166 3.58 17.83 -27.69
N THR A 167 2.92 18.07 -26.55
CA THR A 167 3.59 18.20 -25.25
C THR A 167 3.75 16.86 -24.51
N GLY A 168 2.81 15.93 -24.68
CA GLY A 168 2.84 14.62 -24.03
C GLY A 168 3.81 13.61 -24.64
N THR A 169 4.18 13.74 -25.91
CA THR A 169 5.12 12.82 -26.59
C THR A 169 6.60 13.15 -26.35
N GLY A 170 6.93 14.39 -25.97
CA GLY A 170 8.32 14.82 -25.72
C GLY A 170 8.78 14.74 -24.26
N LEU A 171 7.86 14.59 -23.29
CA LEU A 171 8.15 14.59 -21.85
C LEU A 171 8.05 13.22 -21.18
N THR A 172 7.61 12.19 -21.91
CA THR A 172 7.67 10.81 -21.44
C THR A 172 9.09 10.29 -21.61
N VAL A 173 9.92 10.48 -20.58
CA VAL A 173 11.03 9.53 -20.37
C VAL A 173 10.34 8.21 -20.01
N ALA A 174 10.12 7.36 -21.02
CA ALA A 174 9.81 5.98 -20.75
C ALA A 174 10.97 5.44 -19.91
N PRO A 175 10.74 4.85 -18.72
CA PRO A 175 11.75 3.98 -18.17
C PRO A 175 12.00 2.94 -19.26
N GLY A 176 13.26 2.83 -19.71
CA GLY A 176 13.62 1.90 -20.76
C GLY A 176 13.04 0.54 -20.42
N ALA A 177 12.32 -0.07 -21.36
CA ALA A 177 11.91 -1.45 -21.21
C ALA A 177 13.16 -2.25 -20.88
N ALA A 178 13.22 -2.79 -19.66
CA ALA A 178 14.23 -3.79 -19.37
C ALA A 178 14.05 -4.89 -20.42
N PRO A 179 15.12 -5.35 -21.08
CA PRO A 179 15.01 -6.44 -22.02
C PRO A 179 14.30 -7.60 -21.32
N ALA A 180 13.39 -8.27 -22.04
CA ALA A 180 12.85 -9.55 -21.59
C ALA A 180 14.04 -10.49 -21.38
N VAL A 181 14.41 -10.70 -20.12
CA VAL A 181 15.42 -11.69 -19.75
C VAL A 181 14.73 -13.05 -19.89
N PRO A 182 15.25 -13.96 -20.73
CA PRO A 182 14.73 -15.31 -20.80
C PRO A 182 14.69 -15.93 -19.40
N HIS A 183 13.55 -16.52 -19.04
CA HIS A 183 13.40 -17.27 -17.81
C HIS A 183 14.21 -18.57 -17.92
N ASP A 184 15.47 -18.54 -17.52
CA ASP A 184 16.22 -19.75 -17.23
C ASP A 184 16.12 -20.03 -15.72
N HIS A 185 15.34 -21.04 -15.36
CA HIS A 185 15.18 -21.53 -13.99
C HIS A 185 16.42 -22.34 -13.60
N GLY A 186 17.54 -21.65 -13.40
CA GLY A 186 18.85 -22.26 -13.23
C GLY A 186 19.70 -21.70 -12.09
N LEU A 187 19.14 -20.90 -11.16
CA LEU A 187 19.90 -20.54 -9.97
C LEU A 187 20.02 -21.76 -9.05
N PRO A 188 21.25 -22.24 -8.73
CA PRO A 188 21.42 -23.37 -7.84
C PRO A 188 20.87 -23.02 -6.46
N ALA A 189 19.88 -23.78 -6.00
CA ALA A 189 19.43 -23.75 -4.62
C ALA A 189 20.62 -23.98 -3.68
N ALA A 190 20.85 -23.05 -2.75
CA ALA A 190 21.73 -23.29 -1.62
C ALA A 190 21.05 -24.31 -0.70
N ARG A 191 21.17 -25.61 -1.02
CA ARG A 191 20.66 -26.66 -0.14
C ARG A 191 21.42 -26.62 1.18
N ILE A 192 20.70 -26.38 2.26
CA ILE A 192 21.26 -26.49 3.61
C ILE A 192 21.53 -27.97 3.87
N ALA A 193 22.83 -28.33 3.85
CA ALA A 193 23.31 -29.70 4.01
C ALA A 193 23.27 -30.20 5.46
N ASP A 194 23.10 -29.30 6.43
CA ASP A 194 23.09 -29.65 7.86
C ASP A 194 21.84 -30.43 8.28
N GLU A 195 22.01 -31.28 9.29
CA GLU A 195 20.90 -31.95 9.96
C GLU A 195 20.04 -30.95 10.74
N PRO A 196 18.70 -31.09 10.71
CA PRO A 196 17.81 -30.18 11.42
C PRO A 196 17.85 -30.42 12.94
N THR A 197 18.07 -29.35 13.70
CA THR A 197 18.05 -29.34 15.18
C THR A 197 16.66 -29.03 15.74
N ARG A 198 15.77 -28.49 14.90
CA ARG A 198 14.36 -28.23 15.19
C ARG A 198 13.49 -28.75 14.05
N ARG A 199 12.49 -29.56 14.39
CA ARG A 199 11.52 -30.12 13.43
C ARG A 199 10.11 -29.74 13.82
N PHE A 200 9.34 -29.26 12.85
CA PHE A 200 7.94 -28.92 13.00
C PHE A 200 7.11 -29.56 11.90
N THR A 201 5.81 -29.71 12.16
CA THR A 201 4.84 -30.13 11.14
C THR A 201 3.65 -29.19 11.18
N LEU A 202 3.31 -28.66 10.01
CA LEU A 202 2.14 -27.81 9.79
C LEU A 202 1.18 -28.52 8.85
N THR A 203 0.02 -28.93 9.35
CA THR A 203 -1.04 -29.52 8.54
C THR A 203 -2.11 -28.48 8.27
N ALA A 204 -2.16 -27.98 7.04
CA ALA A 204 -3.18 -27.05 6.59
C ALA A 204 -4.49 -27.78 6.28
N ALA A 205 -5.58 -27.34 6.89
CA ALA A 205 -6.89 -27.91 6.64
C ALA A 205 -8.05 -26.96 6.99
N THR A 206 -9.23 -27.24 6.47
CA THR A 206 -10.48 -26.66 6.96
C THR A 206 -10.73 -27.10 8.41
N ALA A 207 -11.19 -26.16 9.23
CA ALA A 207 -11.44 -26.37 10.65
C ALA A 207 -12.59 -25.49 11.14
N THR A 208 -13.12 -25.84 12.30
CA THR A 208 -13.97 -24.96 13.11
C THR A 208 -13.17 -24.56 14.35
N VAL A 209 -12.97 -23.27 14.56
CA VAL A 209 -12.16 -22.74 15.66
C VAL A 209 -12.96 -21.75 16.51
N ASP A 210 -12.62 -21.63 17.79
CA ASP A 210 -13.21 -20.61 18.65
C ASP A 210 -12.55 -19.25 18.38
N ALA A 211 -13.36 -18.27 17.96
CA ALA A 211 -12.95 -16.90 17.76
C ALA A 211 -13.60 -15.98 18.80
N GLY A 212 -13.10 -16.03 20.04
CA GLY A 212 -13.61 -15.22 21.14
C GLY A 212 -15.03 -15.61 21.55
N GLY A 213 -15.22 -16.88 21.92
CA GLY A 213 -16.48 -17.44 22.41
C GLY A 213 -17.49 -17.80 21.31
N ARG A 214 -17.08 -17.87 20.04
CA ARG A 214 -17.92 -18.28 18.92
C ARG A 214 -17.13 -19.17 17.98
N ASN A 215 -17.68 -20.35 17.72
CA ASN A 215 -17.17 -21.26 16.70
C ASN A 215 -17.40 -20.67 15.30
N VAL A 216 -16.31 -20.54 14.53
CA VAL A 216 -16.30 -20.04 13.15
C VAL A 216 -15.55 -21.00 12.24
N ALA A 217 -15.93 -21.03 10.96
CA ALA A 217 -15.18 -21.77 9.94
C ALA A 217 -13.85 -21.07 9.64
N ALA A 218 -12.79 -21.85 9.53
CA ALA A 218 -11.43 -21.38 9.30
C ALA A 218 -10.66 -22.32 8.38
N TRP A 219 -9.56 -21.83 7.84
CA TRP A 219 -8.47 -22.66 7.31
C TRP A 219 -7.33 -22.53 8.31
N ALA A 220 -6.89 -23.65 8.88
CA ALA A 220 -6.03 -23.65 10.05
C ALA A 220 -4.81 -24.53 9.84
N PHE A 221 -3.68 -24.12 10.42
CA PHE A 221 -2.55 -25.02 10.63
C PHE A 221 -2.76 -25.79 11.93
N ASN A 222 -2.70 -27.12 11.85
CA ASN A 222 -2.90 -28.05 12.97
C ASN A 222 -4.25 -27.85 13.71
N GLY A 223 -5.28 -27.43 12.99
CA GLY A 223 -6.64 -27.29 13.53
C GLY A 223 -6.84 -26.09 14.48
N GLN A 224 -5.89 -25.16 14.55
CA GLN A 224 -5.98 -23.95 15.38
C GLN A 224 -5.67 -22.66 14.59
N VAL A 225 -6.25 -21.55 15.05
CA VAL A 225 -5.94 -20.19 14.60
C VAL A 225 -5.63 -19.33 15.84
N PRO A 226 -4.46 -18.69 15.93
CA PRO A 226 -3.33 -18.81 15.01
C PRO A 226 -2.78 -20.25 14.95
N GLY A 227 -2.07 -20.56 13.87
CA GLY A 227 -1.25 -21.76 13.78
C GLY A 227 -0.21 -21.83 14.92
N PRO A 228 0.42 -22.99 15.15
CA PRO A 228 1.38 -23.17 16.23
C PRO A 228 2.49 -22.11 16.23
N GLU A 229 2.85 -21.57 17.41
CA GLU A 229 4.06 -20.76 17.54
C GLU A 229 5.29 -21.65 17.31
N LEU A 230 6.11 -21.27 16.34
CA LEU A 230 7.38 -21.93 16.04
C LEU A 230 8.49 -21.16 16.73
N THR A 231 9.35 -21.85 17.49
CA THR A 231 10.44 -21.21 18.21
C THR A 231 11.77 -21.86 17.88
N ALA A 232 12.80 -21.04 17.67
CA ALA A 232 14.17 -21.48 17.44
C ALA A 232 15.14 -20.62 18.25
N THR A 233 16.37 -21.10 18.41
CA THR A 233 17.49 -20.31 18.91
C THR A 233 18.46 -20.04 17.78
N VAL A 234 19.14 -18.89 17.79
CA VAL A 234 20.18 -18.59 16.81
C VAL A 234 21.18 -19.74 16.72
N GLY A 235 21.45 -20.20 15.50
CA GLY A 235 22.27 -21.37 15.19
C GLY A 235 21.49 -22.66 14.93
N ASP A 236 20.20 -22.74 15.28
CA ASP A 236 19.36 -23.89 14.95
C ASP A 236 19.22 -24.06 13.42
N VAL A 237 19.04 -25.31 12.98
CA VAL A 237 18.58 -25.62 11.62
C VAL A 237 17.12 -26.04 11.73
N VAL A 238 16.24 -25.20 11.19
CA VAL A 238 14.79 -25.37 11.26
C VAL A 238 14.33 -26.17 10.04
N GLU A 239 13.59 -27.24 10.29
CA GLU A 239 12.87 -27.98 9.27
C GLU A 239 11.37 -27.98 9.56
N VAL A 240 10.56 -27.60 8.56
CA VAL A 240 9.11 -27.58 8.67
C VAL A 240 8.50 -28.40 7.54
N THR A 241 7.81 -29.47 7.90
CA THR A 241 7.01 -30.24 6.95
C THR A 241 5.61 -29.65 6.86
N LEU A 242 5.28 -29.03 5.72
CA LEU A 242 3.94 -28.59 5.38
C LEU A 242 3.18 -29.75 4.74
N ARG A 243 1.98 -30.04 5.25
CA ARG A 243 1.03 -30.99 4.66
C ARG A 243 -0.27 -30.26 4.32
N ASN A 244 -0.79 -30.41 3.11
CA ASN A 244 -2.11 -29.90 2.77
C ASN A 244 -3.13 -31.04 2.80
N ARG A 245 -4.06 -31.01 3.75
CA ARG A 245 -5.09 -32.05 3.89
C ARG A 245 -6.22 -31.86 2.87
N ASP A 246 -6.82 -30.68 2.83
CA ASP A 246 -8.09 -30.45 2.13
C ASP A 246 -8.28 -29.02 1.56
N ILE A 247 -7.24 -28.17 1.58
CA ILE A 247 -7.34 -26.81 1.01
C ILE A 247 -7.17 -26.88 -0.51
N GLY A 248 -8.29 -26.86 -1.23
CA GLY A 248 -8.34 -27.05 -2.69
C GLY A 248 -7.57 -26.00 -3.51
N ARG A 249 -7.43 -24.77 -3.00
CA ARG A 249 -6.65 -23.71 -3.66
C ARG A 249 -5.13 -23.94 -3.63
N GLY A 250 -4.67 -24.95 -2.89
CA GLY A 250 -3.25 -25.18 -2.62
C GLY A 250 -2.76 -24.31 -1.46
N VAL A 251 -1.65 -24.72 -0.85
CA VAL A 251 -1.03 -24.04 0.31
C VAL A 251 0.47 -23.94 0.08
N THR A 252 1.07 -22.85 0.52
CA THR A 252 2.50 -22.72 0.79
C THR A 252 2.71 -22.09 2.16
N VAL A 253 3.95 -22.00 2.62
CA VAL A 253 4.34 -21.20 3.79
C VAL A 253 5.41 -20.21 3.35
N HIS A 254 5.11 -18.93 3.50
CA HIS A 254 6.07 -17.84 3.41
C HIS A 254 6.51 -17.44 4.82
N TRP A 255 7.81 -17.20 4.99
CA TRP A 255 8.49 -16.85 6.25
C TRP A 255 8.64 -15.33 6.33
N HIS A 256 7.56 -14.66 6.67
CA HIS A 256 7.46 -13.21 6.54
C HIS A 256 8.50 -12.48 7.40
N GLY A 257 9.36 -11.73 6.71
CA GLY A 257 10.46 -10.97 7.28
C GLY A 257 11.69 -11.80 7.68
N TYR A 258 11.69 -13.12 7.43
CA TYR A 258 12.83 -13.99 7.67
C TYR A 258 13.59 -14.24 6.37
N ASP A 259 14.87 -13.87 6.32
CA ASP A 259 15.67 -14.06 5.10
C ASP A 259 16.06 -15.54 4.97
N VAL A 260 15.18 -16.31 4.35
CA VAL A 260 15.42 -17.70 3.97
C VAL A 260 16.14 -17.78 2.61
N PRO A 261 16.72 -18.94 2.23
CA PRO A 261 17.09 -19.18 0.84
C PRO A 261 15.87 -19.09 -0.08
N ASN A 262 16.06 -18.63 -1.33
CA ASN A 262 14.94 -18.33 -2.22
C ASN A 262 13.97 -19.50 -2.47
N ASP A 263 14.47 -20.73 -2.58
CA ASP A 263 13.66 -21.93 -2.78
C ASP A 263 12.85 -22.36 -1.53
N GLN A 264 13.01 -21.65 -0.42
CA GLN A 264 12.27 -21.84 0.84
C GLN A 264 11.22 -20.74 1.07
N ASP A 265 11.13 -19.74 0.18
CA ASP A 265 10.35 -18.51 0.41
C ASP A 265 8.83 -18.69 0.30
N GLY A 266 8.35 -19.76 -0.33
CA GLY A 266 6.92 -20.06 -0.29
C GLY A 266 6.05 -19.42 -1.36
N VAL A 267 6.60 -18.83 -2.43
CA VAL A 267 5.83 -18.10 -3.45
C VAL A 267 5.42 -19.04 -4.61
N PRO A 268 4.13 -19.40 -4.75
CA PRO A 268 3.68 -20.31 -5.79
C PRO A 268 3.96 -19.80 -7.20
N GLY A 269 4.52 -20.65 -8.06
CA GLY A 269 4.84 -20.31 -9.45
C GLY A 269 6.13 -19.50 -9.62
N VAL A 270 6.77 -19.10 -8.52
CA VAL A 270 8.03 -18.33 -8.52
C VAL A 270 9.14 -19.14 -7.86
N THR A 271 9.00 -19.42 -6.56
CA THR A 271 10.03 -20.13 -5.79
C THR A 271 9.68 -21.59 -5.54
N GLN A 272 8.40 -21.95 -5.61
CA GLN A 272 7.94 -23.34 -5.54
C GLN A 272 6.58 -23.55 -6.22
N ALA A 273 6.15 -24.81 -6.37
CA ALA A 273 4.76 -25.12 -6.67
C ALA A 273 3.88 -25.01 -5.42
N ALA A 274 2.58 -24.70 -5.60
CA ALA A 274 1.60 -24.79 -4.52
C ALA A 274 1.41 -26.26 -4.09
N VAL A 275 1.40 -26.52 -2.78
CA VAL A 275 1.15 -27.85 -2.22
C VAL A 275 -0.34 -28.15 -2.32
N ARG A 276 -0.73 -29.09 -3.17
CA ARG A 276 -2.14 -29.50 -3.39
C ARG A 276 -2.61 -30.46 -2.29
N PRO A 277 -3.93 -30.68 -2.13
CA PRO A 277 -4.45 -31.65 -1.17
C PRO A 277 -3.79 -33.03 -1.33
N GLY A 278 -3.41 -33.63 -0.21
CA GLY A 278 -2.67 -34.91 -0.15
C GLY A 278 -1.15 -34.79 -0.36
N GLN A 279 -0.63 -33.61 -0.70
CA GLN A 279 0.80 -33.39 -0.90
C GLN A 279 1.47 -32.79 0.34
N GLU A 280 2.80 -32.88 0.36
CA GLU A 280 3.66 -32.25 1.36
C GLU A 280 4.84 -31.52 0.73
N PHE A 281 5.41 -30.59 1.48
CA PHE A 281 6.63 -29.87 1.13
C PHE A 281 7.45 -29.67 2.40
N VAL A 282 8.78 -29.79 2.30
CA VAL A 282 9.69 -29.62 3.42
C VAL A 282 10.49 -28.34 3.23
N TYR A 283 10.31 -27.41 4.15
CA TYR A 283 11.14 -26.21 4.26
C TYR A 283 12.34 -26.50 5.15
N ARG A 284 13.52 -25.99 4.78
CA ARG A 284 14.72 -26.05 5.62
C ARG A 284 15.56 -24.79 5.50
N PHE A 285 15.80 -24.12 6.62
CA PHE A 285 16.63 -22.92 6.69
C PHE A 285 17.39 -22.83 8.02
N ARG A 286 18.45 -22.03 8.07
CA ARG A 286 19.17 -21.74 9.32
C ARG A 286 18.46 -20.62 10.06
N ALA A 287 18.40 -20.75 11.38
CA ALA A 287 17.97 -19.69 12.26
C ALA A 287 19.16 -18.77 12.60
N ASP A 288 19.53 -17.82 11.73
CA ASP A 288 20.67 -16.91 11.94
C ASP A 288 20.26 -15.48 12.34
N GLN A 289 19.01 -15.11 12.08
CA GLN A 289 18.43 -13.82 12.44
C GLN A 289 17.56 -13.97 13.69
N ALA A 290 17.96 -13.35 14.81
CA ALA A 290 17.11 -13.27 16.00
C ALA A 290 16.03 -12.21 15.81
N GLY A 291 14.79 -12.48 16.24
CA GLY A 291 13.71 -11.51 16.09
C GLY A 291 12.32 -12.11 16.21
N THR A 292 11.34 -11.25 15.94
CA THR A 292 9.91 -11.59 15.85
C THR A 292 9.48 -11.61 14.39
N TYR A 293 9.07 -12.78 13.95
CA TYR A 293 8.61 -13.05 12.59
C TYR A 293 7.27 -13.76 12.65
N TRP A 294 6.73 -14.04 11.48
CA TRP A 294 5.51 -14.80 11.36
C TRP A 294 5.53 -15.57 10.05
N TYR A 295 4.64 -16.54 9.93
CA TYR A 295 4.53 -17.34 8.73
C TYR A 295 3.08 -17.36 8.28
N HIS A 296 2.86 -17.37 6.98
CA HIS A 296 1.51 -17.41 6.43
C HIS A 296 1.49 -18.05 5.06
N THR A 297 0.30 -18.41 4.57
CA THR A 297 0.21 -18.92 3.21
C THR A 297 0.38 -17.81 2.17
N HIS A 298 1.13 -18.10 1.12
CA HIS A 298 1.26 -17.24 -0.06
C HIS A 298 0.49 -17.82 -1.28
N SER A 299 -0.23 -18.93 -1.08
CA SER A 299 -1.17 -19.49 -2.06
C SER A 299 -2.57 -18.98 -1.77
N ALA A 300 -3.16 -18.22 -2.71
CA ALA A 300 -4.44 -17.52 -2.52
C ALA A 300 -4.47 -16.78 -1.16
N SER A 301 -3.42 -15.98 -0.91
CA SER A 301 -3.13 -15.37 0.39
C SER A 301 -4.27 -14.48 0.90
N ASP A 302 -4.95 -13.76 0.01
CA ASP A 302 -6.12 -12.93 0.31
C ASP A 302 -7.22 -13.68 1.09
N VAL A 303 -7.52 -14.91 0.67
CA VAL A 303 -8.48 -15.78 1.34
C VAL A 303 -7.80 -16.57 2.45
N GLY A 304 -6.65 -17.17 2.17
CA GLY A 304 -6.01 -18.13 3.07
C GLY A 304 -5.60 -17.52 4.41
N VAL A 305 -4.94 -16.37 4.39
CA VAL A 305 -4.53 -15.67 5.61
C VAL A 305 -5.75 -15.17 6.37
N ARG A 306 -6.71 -14.52 5.68
CA ARG A 306 -7.96 -14.06 6.27
C ARG A 306 -8.74 -15.18 6.97
N MET A 307 -8.71 -16.39 6.40
CA MET A 307 -9.36 -17.57 6.96
C MET A 307 -8.56 -18.26 8.08
N GLY A 308 -7.31 -17.89 8.33
CA GLY A 308 -6.53 -18.36 9.48
C GLY A 308 -5.23 -19.12 9.16
N LEU A 309 -4.78 -19.20 7.91
CA LEU A 309 -3.51 -19.84 7.55
C LEU A 309 -2.31 -18.90 7.81
N TYR A 310 -2.07 -18.63 9.08
CA TYR A 310 -0.92 -17.90 9.60
C TYR A 310 -0.50 -18.42 10.97
N GLY A 311 0.71 -18.09 11.41
CA GLY A 311 1.21 -18.34 12.77
C GLY A 311 2.48 -17.53 13.04
N VAL A 312 3.07 -17.70 14.23
CA VAL A 312 4.21 -16.89 14.69
C VAL A 312 5.52 -17.68 14.60
N LEU A 313 6.60 -17.01 14.22
CA LEU A 313 7.97 -17.53 14.29
C LEU A 313 8.80 -16.62 15.21
N VAL A 314 9.33 -17.16 16.30
CA VAL A 314 10.25 -16.43 17.18
C VAL A 314 11.62 -17.08 17.16
N VAL A 315 12.64 -16.32 16.74
CA VAL A 315 14.03 -16.75 16.82
C VAL A 315 14.70 -16.00 17.96
N ARG A 316 15.11 -16.72 18.99
CA ARG A 316 15.71 -16.15 20.21
C ARG A 316 17.24 -16.11 20.07
N PRO A 317 17.91 -15.02 20.50
CA PRO A 317 19.37 -14.98 20.52
C PRO A 317 19.97 -15.94 21.57
N GLY A 318 19.17 -16.37 22.55
CA GLY A 318 19.55 -17.28 23.61
C GLY A 318 18.36 -17.53 24.57
N PRO A 319 18.60 -18.13 25.75
CA PRO A 319 17.59 -18.25 26.78
C PRO A 319 16.99 -16.88 27.14
N VAL A 320 15.66 -16.80 27.22
CA VAL A 320 14.95 -15.56 27.56
C VAL A 320 14.69 -15.53 29.07
N THR A 321 15.03 -14.42 29.71
CA THR A 321 14.70 -14.14 31.11
C THR A 321 13.43 -13.31 31.19
N GLY A 322 12.54 -13.64 32.11
CA GLY A 322 11.29 -12.93 32.30
C GLY A 322 10.16 -13.44 31.42
N LEU A 323 9.15 -12.61 31.20
CA LEU A 323 7.96 -12.94 30.44
C LEU A 323 8.11 -12.50 28.97
N ASP A 324 7.88 -13.42 28.03
CA ASP A 324 7.99 -13.19 26.59
C ASP A 324 6.71 -13.68 25.90
N VAL A 325 5.89 -12.76 25.39
CA VAL A 325 4.53 -13.04 24.90
C VAL A 325 4.37 -12.55 23.48
N ALA A 326 4.04 -13.47 22.56
CA ALA A 326 3.56 -13.13 21.23
C ALA A 326 2.08 -12.74 21.23
N VAL A 327 1.77 -11.64 20.54
CA VAL A 327 0.42 -11.09 20.41
C VAL A 327 0.11 -10.90 18.91
N PRO A 328 -0.23 -11.98 18.18
CA PRO A 328 -0.66 -11.87 16.80
C PRO A 328 -2.11 -11.39 16.71
N VAL A 329 -2.31 -10.23 16.10
CA VAL A 329 -3.63 -9.61 15.88
C VAL A 329 -4.14 -9.97 14.49
N HIS A 330 -5.39 -10.44 14.46
CA HIS A 330 -6.07 -10.89 13.24
C HIS A 330 -7.58 -10.70 13.33
N THR A 331 -8.27 -10.51 12.21
CA THR A 331 -9.73 -10.44 12.16
C THR A 331 -10.29 -11.68 11.47
N LEU A 332 -10.71 -12.67 12.26
CA LEU A 332 -11.29 -13.91 11.75
C LEU A 332 -12.83 -13.82 11.73
N ALA A 333 -13.43 -13.92 10.54
CA ALA A 333 -14.88 -13.83 10.36
C ALA A 333 -15.52 -12.59 11.03
N GLY A 334 -14.83 -11.45 10.96
CA GLY A 334 -15.25 -10.17 11.56
C GLY A 334 -15.05 -10.09 13.08
N ARG A 335 -14.38 -11.07 13.70
CA ARG A 335 -14.07 -11.08 15.13
C ARG A 335 -12.56 -10.82 15.34
N PRO A 336 -12.18 -9.83 16.16
CA PRO A 336 -10.78 -9.54 16.42
C PRO A 336 -10.18 -10.59 17.37
N LEU A 337 -9.02 -11.11 16.98
CA LEU A 337 -8.13 -11.98 17.74
C LEU A 337 -6.88 -11.17 18.17
N PRO A 338 -6.19 -11.56 19.24
CA PRO A 338 -6.56 -12.65 20.16
C PRO A 338 -7.73 -12.25 21.07
N ALA A 339 -8.36 -13.25 21.68
CA ALA A 339 -9.28 -13.02 22.79
C ALA A 339 -8.50 -12.38 23.97
N PRO A 340 -9.14 -11.50 24.78
CA PRO A 340 -8.46 -10.87 25.91
C PRO A 340 -7.87 -11.90 26.87
N LYS A 341 -6.57 -11.80 27.15
CA LYS A 341 -5.87 -12.63 28.14
C LYS A 341 -5.51 -11.80 29.37
N VAL A 342 -5.80 -12.33 30.56
CA VAL A 342 -5.33 -11.75 31.83
C VAL A 342 -4.38 -12.71 32.49
N GLU A 343 -3.17 -12.25 32.82
CA GLU A 343 -2.11 -13.07 33.42
C GLU A 343 -1.37 -12.23 34.45
N LYS A 344 -1.39 -12.63 35.72
CA LYS A 344 -0.66 -11.91 36.77
C LYS A 344 0.84 -12.02 36.55
N VAL A 345 1.55 -10.91 36.72
CA VAL A 345 3.01 -10.83 36.56
C VAL A 345 3.60 -10.20 37.81
N GLU A 346 4.68 -10.79 38.32
CA GLU A 346 5.39 -10.28 39.49
C GLU A 346 6.12 -8.97 39.17
N ALA A 347 6.08 -8.02 40.10
CA ALA A 347 6.76 -6.74 39.94
C ALA A 347 8.28 -6.93 39.81
N GLY A 348 8.90 -6.17 38.91
CA GLY A 348 10.33 -6.25 38.59
C GLY A 348 10.70 -7.34 37.57
N LEU A 349 9.75 -8.20 37.17
CA LEU A 349 10.00 -9.17 36.10
C LEU A 349 10.15 -8.44 34.75
N PRO A 350 11.23 -8.69 33.98
CA PRO A 350 11.34 -8.17 32.62
C PRO A 350 10.21 -8.73 31.73
N VAL A 351 9.56 -7.88 30.96
CA VAL A 351 8.49 -8.26 30.02
C VAL A 351 8.84 -7.83 28.62
N ARG A 352 8.68 -8.75 27.66
CA ARG A 352 8.70 -8.48 26.21
C ARG A 352 7.34 -8.87 25.61
N LEU A 353 6.68 -7.91 24.98
CA LEU A 353 5.48 -8.15 24.18
C LEU A 353 5.85 -8.04 22.70
N ARG A 354 5.73 -9.15 21.98
CA ARG A 354 5.98 -9.23 20.54
C ARG A 354 4.67 -9.00 19.81
N LEU A 355 4.48 -7.81 19.28
CA LEU A 355 3.26 -7.40 18.60
C LEU A 355 3.39 -7.76 17.13
N ILE A 356 2.40 -8.49 16.59
CA ILE A 356 2.39 -8.91 15.18
C ILE A 356 1.05 -8.55 14.57
N ASN A 357 1.06 -7.79 13.48
CA ASN A 357 -0.13 -7.53 12.69
C ASN A 357 -0.24 -8.52 11.53
N THR A 358 -1.16 -9.48 11.62
CA THR A 358 -1.39 -10.49 10.58
C THR A 358 -2.59 -10.17 9.69
N ASP A 359 -3.29 -9.06 9.96
CA ASP A 359 -4.37 -8.53 9.12
C ASP A 359 -3.83 -7.77 7.91
N SER A 360 -4.72 -7.37 7.00
CA SER A 360 -4.39 -6.60 5.78
C SER A 360 -4.43 -5.07 5.98
N THR A 361 -4.66 -4.60 7.21
CA THR A 361 -4.82 -3.17 7.54
C THR A 361 -3.98 -2.80 8.75
N THR A 362 -3.58 -1.53 8.84
CA THR A 362 -2.84 -0.98 9.98
C THR A 362 -3.67 -1.06 11.26
N HIS A 363 -3.04 -1.52 12.35
CA HIS A 363 -3.65 -1.54 13.68
C HIS A 363 -2.94 -0.57 14.63
N ARG A 364 -3.71 -0.01 15.57
CA ARG A 364 -3.20 0.87 16.62
C ARG A 364 -3.02 0.11 17.92
N TYR A 365 -1.79 0.07 18.43
CA TYR A 365 -1.44 -0.58 19.69
C TYR A 365 -1.08 0.48 20.73
N ALA A 366 -1.52 0.28 21.97
CA ALA A 366 -1.21 1.18 23.08
C ALA A 366 -1.00 0.38 24.36
N LEU A 367 0.12 0.61 25.05
CA LEU A 367 0.41 -0.01 26.33
C LEU A 367 0.15 0.99 27.46
N ALA A 368 -0.78 0.65 28.35
CA ALA A 368 -1.17 1.48 29.47
C ALA A 368 -0.67 0.92 30.81
N GLY A 369 -0.42 1.81 31.77
CA GLY A 369 -0.08 1.43 33.15
C GLY A 369 1.42 1.31 33.42
N THR A 370 2.28 1.49 32.41
CA THR A 370 3.74 1.50 32.58
C THR A 370 4.43 2.30 31.47
N ALA A 371 5.64 2.78 31.74
CA ALA A 371 6.55 3.25 30.70
C ALA A 371 7.16 2.04 29.98
N PHE A 372 7.39 2.16 28.67
CA PHE A 372 7.96 1.08 27.86
C PHE A 372 8.94 1.61 26.83
N ARG A 373 9.69 0.71 26.21
CA ARG A 373 10.56 1.00 25.07
C ARG A 373 10.13 0.14 23.89
N VAL A 374 10.22 0.68 22.67
CA VAL A 374 10.18 -0.15 21.45
C VAL A 374 11.59 -0.68 21.25
N ALA A 375 11.80 -1.96 21.52
CA ALA A 375 13.13 -2.58 21.46
C ALA A 375 13.51 -3.00 20.05
N ALA A 376 12.55 -3.48 19.26
CA ALA A 376 12.78 -3.93 17.89
C ALA A 376 11.58 -3.61 17.00
N ILE A 377 11.83 -3.44 15.71
CA ILE A 377 10.82 -3.33 14.66
C ILE A 377 11.18 -4.34 13.56
N ASP A 378 10.21 -5.10 13.07
CA ASP A 378 10.37 -6.08 11.99
C ASP A 378 11.51 -7.09 12.21
N GLY A 379 11.73 -7.45 13.47
CA GLY A 379 12.79 -8.39 13.86
C GLY A 379 14.18 -7.76 14.03
N VAL A 380 14.33 -6.45 13.83
CA VAL A 380 15.61 -5.75 14.00
C VAL A 380 15.61 -4.87 15.24
N ASP A 381 16.60 -5.09 16.13
CA ASP A 381 16.77 -4.30 17.35
C ASP A 381 17.09 -2.82 17.03
N LEU A 382 16.40 -1.92 17.72
CA LEU A 382 16.63 -0.49 17.64
C LEU A 382 17.80 -0.06 18.53
N ARG A 383 18.56 0.93 18.05
CA ARG A 383 19.66 1.54 18.81
C ARG A 383 19.11 2.58 19.79
N GLY A 384 19.58 2.53 21.03
CA GLY A 384 19.28 3.54 22.06
C GLY A 384 17.77 3.84 22.26
N PRO A 385 16.89 2.83 22.38
CA PRO A 385 15.45 3.07 22.53
C PRO A 385 15.15 3.81 23.83
N THR A 386 14.36 4.88 23.75
CA THR A 386 14.02 5.75 24.89
C THR A 386 12.64 5.41 25.48
N PRO A 387 12.42 5.63 26.78
CA PRO A 387 11.12 5.36 27.39
C PRO A 387 9.98 6.19 26.76
N LEU A 388 8.84 5.54 26.56
CA LEU A 388 7.58 6.10 26.08
C LEU A 388 6.50 5.89 27.16
N VAL A 389 5.58 6.84 27.26
CA VAL A 389 4.40 6.79 28.13
C VAL A 389 3.21 7.32 27.35
N ASP A 390 2.02 6.76 27.60
CA ASP A 390 0.76 7.18 26.96
C ASP A 390 0.91 7.40 25.46
N THR A 391 1.65 6.51 24.80
CA THR A 391 2.02 6.59 23.38
C THR A 391 1.53 5.33 22.69
N ALA A 392 0.91 5.50 21.52
CA ALA A 392 0.52 4.41 20.66
C ALA A 392 1.58 4.15 19.59
N VAL A 393 1.65 2.91 19.11
CA VAL A 393 2.38 2.54 17.90
C VAL A 393 1.39 2.08 16.83
N LEU A 394 1.66 2.43 15.58
CA LEU A 394 0.89 1.95 14.44
C LEU A 394 1.71 0.88 13.74
N ILE A 395 1.14 -0.32 13.63
CA ILE A 395 1.82 -1.45 13.01
C ILE A 395 1.15 -1.74 11.67
N PRO A 396 1.86 -1.63 10.54
CA PRO A 396 1.33 -1.90 9.20
C PRO A 396 0.95 -3.37 9.06
N ALA A 397 0.17 -3.73 8.03
CA ALA A 397 -0.04 -5.14 7.70
C ALA A 397 1.31 -5.83 7.49
N GLY A 398 1.55 -6.97 8.15
CA GLY A 398 2.82 -7.68 8.14
C GLY A 398 3.90 -7.15 9.09
N GLY A 399 3.73 -5.93 9.63
CA GLY A 399 4.69 -5.32 10.53
C GLY A 399 4.72 -5.96 11.93
N ARG A 400 5.86 -5.82 12.62
CA ARG A 400 6.06 -6.30 14.00
C ARG A 400 6.80 -5.28 14.85
N TYR A 401 6.40 -5.16 16.12
CA TYR A 401 7.07 -4.31 17.11
C TYR A 401 7.27 -5.11 18.40
N ASP A 402 8.48 -5.09 18.97
CA ASP A 402 8.72 -5.65 20.30
C ASP A 402 8.72 -4.53 21.33
N LEU A 403 7.78 -4.57 22.27
CA LEU A 403 7.73 -3.65 23.42
C LEU A 403 8.40 -4.29 24.63
N VAL A 404 9.26 -3.54 25.33
CA VAL A 404 9.92 -4.00 26.55
C VAL A 404 9.71 -3.05 27.72
N PHE A 405 9.49 -3.62 28.90
CA PHE A 405 9.35 -2.90 30.16
C PHE A 405 9.60 -3.85 31.34
N ASP A 406 9.88 -3.29 32.52
CA ASP A 406 9.88 -4.06 33.75
C ASP A 406 8.47 -3.99 34.36
N ALA A 407 7.91 -5.15 34.75
CA ALA A 407 6.55 -5.22 35.28
C ALA A 407 6.42 -4.33 36.53
N PRO A 408 5.54 -3.32 36.56
CA PRO A 408 5.33 -2.52 37.75
C PRO A 408 4.48 -3.29 38.78
N ALA A 409 4.38 -2.74 39.99
CA ALA A 409 3.45 -3.26 41.01
C ALA A 409 1.97 -3.00 40.65
N THR A 410 1.70 -2.12 39.69
CA THR A 410 0.37 -1.80 39.19
C THR A 410 0.01 -2.61 37.94
N PRO A 411 -1.29 -2.83 37.66
CA PRO A 411 -1.71 -3.47 36.41
C PRO A 411 -1.26 -2.73 35.14
N VAL A 412 -0.88 -3.50 34.12
CA VAL A 412 -0.52 -3.05 32.77
C VAL A 412 -1.46 -3.69 31.77
N ALA A 413 -1.90 -2.95 30.75
CA ALA A 413 -2.75 -3.51 29.69
C ALA A 413 -2.31 -3.04 28.30
N LEU A 414 -2.28 -3.98 27.36
CA LEU A 414 -2.10 -3.73 25.94
C LEU A 414 -3.49 -3.63 25.28
N PHE A 415 -3.72 -2.50 24.63
CA PHE A 415 -4.91 -2.22 23.84
C PHE A 415 -4.58 -2.28 22.35
N VAL A 416 -5.48 -2.86 21.56
CA VAL A 416 -5.46 -2.86 20.10
C VAL A 416 -6.77 -2.27 19.62
N ASP A 417 -6.70 -1.15 18.90
CA ASP A 417 -7.85 -0.35 18.45
C ASP A 417 -8.86 -0.05 19.58
N GLY A 418 -8.32 0.25 20.77
CA GLY A 418 -9.11 0.55 21.96
C GLY A 418 -9.66 -0.67 22.72
N ARG A 419 -9.44 -1.89 22.23
CA ARG A 419 -9.82 -3.14 22.91
C ARG A 419 -8.62 -3.71 23.67
N ALA A 420 -8.77 -4.00 24.96
CA ALA A 420 -7.74 -4.71 25.72
C ALA A 420 -7.57 -6.16 25.18
N VAL A 421 -6.35 -6.54 24.85
CA VAL A 421 -6.02 -7.89 24.33
C VAL A 421 -5.13 -8.69 25.27
N TYR A 422 -4.33 -8.01 26.09
CA TYR A 422 -3.48 -8.61 27.11
C TYR A 422 -3.42 -7.68 28.32
N SER A 423 -3.49 -8.22 29.54
CA SER A 423 -3.37 -7.43 30.75
C SER A 423 -2.80 -8.21 31.93
N THR A 424 -2.11 -7.52 32.83
CA THR A 424 -1.64 -8.08 34.11
C THR A 424 -2.64 -7.88 35.26
N GLY A 425 -3.72 -7.13 35.02
CA GLY A 425 -4.80 -6.90 35.98
C GLY A 425 -5.90 -5.98 35.41
N PRO A 426 -6.79 -5.41 36.23
CA PRO A 426 -7.79 -4.47 35.73
C PRO A 426 -7.15 -3.13 35.35
N VAL A 427 -7.28 -2.74 34.08
CA VAL A 427 -6.91 -1.41 33.57
C VAL A 427 -8.05 -0.90 32.69
N SER A 428 -8.51 0.32 32.95
CA SER A 428 -9.51 0.99 32.14
C SER A 428 -9.00 2.37 31.76
N THR A 429 -8.63 2.56 30.50
CA THR A 429 -8.20 3.86 29.97
C THR A 429 -8.59 3.99 28.50
N ALA A 430 -8.81 5.21 28.04
CA ALA A 430 -9.09 5.52 26.64
C ALA A 430 -7.78 5.85 25.90
N THR A 431 -7.32 4.95 25.03
CA THR A 431 -6.03 5.09 24.33
C THR A 431 -6.13 5.72 22.93
N GLY A 432 -7.35 6.02 22.46
CA GLY A 432 -7.60 6.47 21.09
C GLY A 432 -6.99 7.83 20.74
N ALA A 433 -6.86 8.73 21.71
CA ALA A 433 -6.35 10.09 21.51
C ALA A 433 -4.85 10.24 21.80
N TRP A 434 -4.17 9.18 22.23
CA TRP A 434 -2.74 9.22 22.56
C TRP A 434 -1.88 9.61 21.34
N PRO A 435 -0.75 10.32 21.53
CA PRO A 435 0.22 10.53 20.47
C PRO A 435 0.68 9.20 19.87
N VAL A 436 0.98 9.21 18.57
CA VAL A 436 1.53 8.06 17.86
C VAL A 436 3.02 8.25 17.73
N LEU A 437 3.79 7.20 18.08
CA LEU A 437 5.22 7.15 17.82
C LEU A 437 5.48 7.20 16.32
N ASP A 438 6.35 8.12 15.90
CA ASP A 438 6.97 8.09 14.59
C ASP A 438 8.37 7.45 14.69
N PRO A 439 8.57 6.23 14.15
CA PRO A 439 9.84 5.53 14.28
C PRO A 439 11.00 6.24 13.57
N LEU A 440 10.72 7.16 12.61
CA LEU A 440 11.73 7.87 11.83
C LEU A 440 12.71 8.69 12.69
N GLY A 441 12.25 9.17 13.84
CA GLY A 441 13.03 9.97 14.81
C GLY A 441 13.31 9.26 16.14
N TYR A 442 12.96 7.97 16.27
CA TYR A 442 13.04 7.26 17.56
C TYR A 442 14.36 6.48 17.70
N GLY A 443 14.98 6.57 18.89
CA GLY A 443 16.25 5.92 19.18
C GLY A 443 17.48 6.74 18.78
N ALA A 444 18.65 6.11 18.79
CA ALA A 444 19.94 6.73 18.55
C ALA A 444 20.39 6.54 17.10
N THR A 445 20.72 7.65 16.45
CA THR A 445 21.19 7.67 15.06
C THR A 445 22.50 6.91 14.85
N ALA A 446 22.69 6.42 13.63
CA ALA A 446 23.96 5.93 13.14
C ALA A 446 24.13 6.26 11.66
N ALA A 447 25.37 6.22 11.18
CA ALA A 447 25.66 6.48 9.78
C ALA A 447 24.98 5.46 8.86
N VAL A 448 24.40 5.96 7.77
CA VAL A 448 23.94 5.12 6.65
C VAL A 448 25.16 4.39 6.08
N PRO A 449 25.09 3.06 5.86
CA PRO A 449 26.26 2.26 5.47
C PRO A 449 26.74 2.51 4.05
N TRP A 450 26.00 3.27 3.23
CA TRP A 450 26.28 3.50 1.82
C TRP A 450 26.25 4.98 1.45
N SER A 451 27.19 5.38 0.60
CA SER A 451 27.27 6.73 0.01
C SER A 451 26.90 6.76 -1.48
N ARG A 452 26.70 5.59 -2.09
CA ARG A 452 26.36 5.41 -3.51
C ARG A 452 25.36 4.27 -3.68
N PHE A 453 24.50 4.41 -4.69
CA PHE A 453 23.57 3.37 -5.13
C PHE A 453 23.93 2.91 -6.54
N ASP A 454 23.98 1.60 -6.76
CA ASP A 454 24.25 0.98 -8.06
C ASP A 454 22.99 0.92 -8.93
N LYS A 455 21.83 0.78 -8.29
CA LYS A 455 20.50 0.77 -8.91
C LYS A 455 19.58 1.74 -8.21
N THR A 456 18.69 2.36 -8.96
CA THR A 456 17.57 3.14 -8.41
C THR A 456 16.30 2.78 -9.17
N PHE A 457 15.22 2.50 -8.44
CA PHE A 457 13.91 2.26 -9.00
C PHE A 457 12.88 3.19 -8.35
N THR A 458 11.90 3.63 -9.14
CA THR A 458 10.77 4.39 -8.63
C THR A 458 9.51 3.55 -8.78
N LEU A 459 8.75 3.41 -7.71
CA LEU A 459 7.50 2.66 -7.64
C LEU A 459 6.38 3.65 -7.34
N VAL A 460 5.56 3.98 -8.34
CA VAL A 460 4.37 4.82 -8.15
C VAL A 460 3.18 3.92 -7.92
N LEU A 461 2.74 3.84 -6.66
CA LEU A 461 1.58 3.09 -6.20
C LEU A 461 0.31 3.85 -6.52
N ASP A 462 -0.57 3.18 -7.24
CA ASP A 462 -1.72 3.80 -7.86
C ASP A 462 -2.80 2.77 -8.18
N ARG A 463 -3.74 3.17 -9.03
CA ARG A 463 -4.88 2.39 -9.50
C ARG A 463 -5.11 2.63 -10.97
N GLY A 464 -5.63 1.61 -11.65
CA GLY A 464 -5.90 1.68 -13.07
C GLY A 464 -6.92 0.64 -13.54
N LEU A 465 -7.33 0.76 -14.79
CA LEU A 465 -8.15 -0.25 -15.45
C LEU A 465 -7.29 -1.41 -15.95
N ASP A 466 -7.62 -2.61 -15.51
CA ASP A 466 -7.17 -3.87 -16.10
C ASP A 466 -8.22 -4.36 -17.12
N LEU A 467 -7.79 -4.51 -18.37
CA LEU A 467 -8.64 -4.89 -19.51
C LEU A 467 -8.37 -6.31 -20.03
N ARG A 468 -7.59 -7.13 -19.29
CA ARG A 468 -7.23 -8.49 -19.73
C ARG A 468 -8.39 -9.48 -19.62
N GLY A 469 -9.32 -9.23 -18.71
CA GLY A 469 -10.52 -10.05 -18.54
C GLY A 469 -11.61 -9.75 -19.58
N LEU A 470 -12.63 -10.60 -19.62
CA LEU A 470 -13.85 -10.35 -20.40
C LEU A 470 -14.53 -9.01 -20.04
N LEU A 471 -14.37 -8.58 -18.79
CA LEU A 471 -14.89 -7.32 -18.27
C LEU A 471 -13.73 -6.49 -17.69
N PRO A 472 -13.75 -5.16 -17.88
CA PRO A 472 -12.81 -4.26 -17.21
C PRO A 472 -12.87 -4.44 -15.70
N ARG A 473 -11.70 -4.48 -15.06
CA ARG A 473 -11.55 -4.52 -13.61
C ARG A 473 -10.73 -3.33 -13.14
N TYR A 474 -10.96 -2.91 -11.91
CA TYR A 474 -10.11 -1.93 -11.26
C TYR A 474 -8.99 -2.67 -10.55
N ALA A 475 -7.76 -2.35 -10.92
CA ALA A 475 -6.56 -2.98 -10.39
C ALA A 475 -5.76 -1.99 -9.55
N HIS A 476 -5.03 -2.52 -8.58
CA HIS A 476 -3.98 -1.77 -7.90
C HIS A 476 -2.71 -1.91 -8.72
N THR A 477 -2.12 -0.77 -9.08
CA THR A 477 -1.04 -0.73 -10.07
C THR A 477 0.25 -0.18 -9.49
N VAL A 478 1.39 -0.66 -9.98
CA VAL A 478 2.69 -0.01 -9.80
C VAL A 478 3.14 0.51 -11.15
N ASN A 479 3.45 1.80 -11.22
CA ASN A 479 3.84 2.47 -12.47
C ASN A 479 2.82 2.29 -13.62
N GLY A 480 1.52 2.23 -13.28
CA GLY A 480 0.42 2.08 -14.23
C GLY A 480 0.22 0.67 -14.80
N LYS A 481 0.87 -0.33 -14.21
CA LYS A 481 0.74 -1.75 -14.58
C LYS A 481 0.27 -2.57 -13.38
N ALA A 482 -0.47 -3.64 -13.65
CA ALA A 482 -0.90 -4.64 -12.67
C ALA A 482 -0.24 -5.98 -12.98
N ASP A 483 0.02 -6.80 -11.97
CA ASP A 483 0.58 -8.15 -12.10
C ASP A 483 -0.16 -8.95 -13.18
N PRO A 484 0.52 -9.71 -14.07
CA PRO A 484 1.98 -9.88 -14.16
C PRO A 484 2.72 -8.87 -15.05
N ASP A 485 2.07 -7.78 -15.49
CA ASP A 485 2.66 -6.84 -16.46
C ASP A 485 3.59 -5.79 -15.83
N ILE A 486 3.81 -5.85 -14.51
CA ILE A 486 4.73 -4.96 -13.82
C ILE A 486 6.15 -5.46 -14.10
N PRO A 487 7.03 -4.66 -14.74
CA PRO A 487 8.38 -5.10 -15.02
C PRO A 487 9.14 -5.44 -13.74
N PRO A 488 9.90 -6.55 -13.72
CA PRO A 488 10.69 -6.90 -12.55
C PRO A 488 11.84 -5.91 -12.33
N GLN A 489 12.24 -5.77 -11.08
CA GLN A 489 13.41 -5.00 -10.67
C GLN A 489 14.64 -5.89 -10.78
N VAL A 490 15.45 -5.67 -11.81
CA VAL A 490 16.61 -6.53 -12.09
C VAL A 490 17.88 -5.99 -11.42
N VAL A 491 18.52 -6.81 -10.60
CA VAL A 491 19.70 -6.48 -9.80
C VAL A 491 20.79 -7.53 -9.94
N ARG A 492 22.02 -7.19 -9.57
CA ARG A 492 23.12 -8.15 -9.39
C ARG A 492 23.41 -8.35 -7.92
N ARG A 493 23.95 -9.53 -7.58
CA ARG A 493 24.44 -9.78 -6.22
C ARG A 493 25.50 -8.73 -5.85
N GLY A 494 25.28 -8.06 -4.72
CA GLY A 494 26.13 -7.01 -4.18
C GLY A 494 25.70 -5.58 -4.53
N ASP A 495 24.78 -5.38 -5.49
CA ASP A 495 24.25 -4.05 -5.83
C ASP A 495 23.64 -3.41 -4.57
N VAL A 496 23.96 -2.13 -4.34
CA VAL A 496 23.21 -1.30 -3.39
C VAL A 496 22.06 -0.64 -4.15
N VAL A 497 20.84 -0.98 -3.77
CA VAL A 497 19.62 -0.62 -4.48
C VAL A 497 18.87 0.42 -3.68
N ARG A 498 18.46 1.51 -4.33
CA ARG A 498 17.53 2.50 -3.77
C ARG A 498 16.15 2.36 -4.41
N PHE A 499 15.11 2.33 -3.58
CA PHE A 499 13.73 2.48 -4.01
C PHE A 499 13.18 3.84 -3.58
N THR A 500 12.51 4.51 -4.51
CA THR A 500 11.62 5.63 -4.22
C THR A 500 10.19 5.14 -4.40
N ILE A 501 9.44 5.01 -3.31
CA ILE A 501 8.07 4.49 -3.32
C ILE A 501 7.11 5.65 -3.07
N VAL A 502 6.20 5.87 -4.00
CA VAL A 502 5.29 7.01 -4.02
C VAL A 502 3.87 6.48 -3.96
N ASN A 503 3.07 6.89 -2.97
CA ASN A 503 1.65 6.54 -2.97
C ASN A 503 0.78 7.70 -3.45
N ARG A 504 0.31 7.59 -4.70
CA ARG A 504 -0.60 8.55 -5.32
C ARG A 504 -2.08 8.19 -5.12
N SER A 505 -2.35 6.99 -4.65
CA SER A 505 -3.70 6.51 -4.39
C SER A 505 -4.31 7.21 -3.15
N GLN A 506 -5.59 6.91 -2.88
CA GLN A 506 -6.31 7.43 -1.71
C GLN A 506 -6.36 6.45 -0.54
N ILE A 507 -5.66 5.32 -0.65
CA ILE A 507 -5.64 4.27 0.36
C ILE A 507 -4.20 3.99 0.77
N VAL A 508 -4.00 3.43 1.97
CA VAL A 508 -2.69 3.03 2.44
C VAL A 508 -2.25 1.74 1.73
N HIS A 509 -0.95 1.66 1.44
CA HIS A 509 -0.32 0.45 0.91
C HIS A 509 0.82 0.04 1.84
N PRO A 510 0.61 -0.94 2.73
CA PRO A 510 1.71 -1.58 3.44
C PRO A 510 2.57 -2.30 2.39
N TRP A 511 3.84 -1.96 2.30
CA TRP A 511 4.76 -2.43 1.27
C TRP A 511 5.73 -3.45 1.86
N HIS A 512 5.87 -4.60 1.20
CA HIS A 512 6.67 -5.72 1.68
C HIS A 512 7.62 -6.24 0.59
N LEU A 513 8.91 -6.38 0.93
CA LEU A 513 9.93 -7.01 0.10
C LEU A 513 10.37 -8.32 0.76
N HIS A 514 10.32 -9.42 0.02
CA HIS A 514 10.80 -10.71 0.52
C HIS A 514 12.34 -10.80 0.51
N GLY A 515 12.86 -11.59 1.46
CA GLY A 515 14.26 -12.02 1.51
C GLY A 515 15.30 -10.92 1.75
N HIS A 516 14.84 -9.70 2.06
CA HIS A 516 15.68 -8.55 2.40
C HIS A 516 14.94 -7.60 3.34
N HIS A 517 15.65 -7.00 4.29
CA HIS A 517 15.23 -5.77 4.94
C HIS A 517 15.70 -4.53 4.16
N VAL A 518 14.87 -3.50 4.12
CA VAL A 518 15.21 -2.19 3.57
C VAL A 518 15.50 -1.20 4.70
N LEU A 519 16.58 -0.44 4.57
CA LEU A 519 16.89 0.70 5.41
C LEU A 519 16.12 1.92 4.93
N VAL A 520 15.35 2.53 5.82
CA VAL A 520 14.67 3.81 5.55
C VAL A 520 15.67 4.95 5.52
N LEU A 521 15.74 5.67 4.41
CA LEU A 521 16.61 6.83 4.22
C LEU A 521 15.86 8.14 4.50
N ALA A 522 14.65 8.25 3.95
CA ALA A 522 13.80 9.43 4.10
C ALA A 522 12.32 9.11 3.94
N ARG A 523 11.46 9.92 4.56
CA ARG A 523 10.02 9.96 4.32
C ARG A 523 9.59 11.41 4.08
N ASP A 524 8.91 11.65 2.97
CA ASP A 524 8.46 13.00 2.54
C ASP A 524 9.59 14.04 2.46
N GLY A 525 10.81 13.59 2.12
CA GLY A 525 12.00 14.42 2.06
C GLY A 525 12.66 14.70 3.42
N GLU A 526 12.06 14.24 4.51
CA GLU A 526 12.67 14.28 5.85
C GLU A 526 13.55 13.04 6.03
N LEU A 527 14.85 13.28 6.29
CA LEU A 527 15.82 12.21 6.52
C LEU A 527 15.52 11.46 7.83
N ALA A 528 15.75 10.15 7.82
CA ALA A 528 15.72 9.36 9.03
C ALA A 528 16.75 9.89 10.05
N ALA A 529 16.28 10.22 11.26
CA ALA A 529 17.09 10.84 12.31
C ALA A 529 17.21 9.98 13.57
N GLY A 530 16.38 8.96 13.72
CA GLY A 530 16.43 7.99 14.81
C GLY A 530 17.38 6.82 14.55
N SER A 531 17.13 5.71 15.23
CA SER A 531 17.79 4.42 14.97
C SER A 531 17.70 4.06 13.48
N PRO A 532 18.75 3.51 12.85
CA PRO A 532 18.66 2.94 11.52
C PRO A 532 17.47 1.98 11.45
N LEU A 533 16.48 2.34 10.64
CA LEU A 533 15.20 1.67 10.61
C LEU A 533 15.22 0.66 9.46
N TRP A 534 15.56 -0.57 9.80
CA TRP A 534 15.54 -1.71 8.89
C TRP A 534 14.17 -2.38 8.98
N LEU A 535 13.45 -2.37 7.87
CA LEU A 535 12.07 -2.84 7.80
C LEU A 535 11.95 -3.86 6.69
N ASP A 536 11.05 -4.81 6.85
CA ASP A 536 10.55 -5.58 5.71
C ASP A 536 9.13 -5.16 5.34
N SER A 537 8.40 -4.48 6.22
CA SER A 537 7.01 -4.06 6.02
C SER A 537 6.73 -2.65 6.55
N PHE A 538 6.24 -1.75 5.69
CA PHE A 538 5.93 -0.37 6.10
C PHE A 538 4.75 0.24 5.35
N ASP A 539 3.95 1.05 6.04
CA ASP A 539 2.84 1.78 5.43
C ASP A 539 3.36 2.91 4.54
N VAL A 540 3.01 2.87 3.26
CA VAL A 540 3.10 4.03 2.37
C VAL A 540 1.70 4.64 2.30
N ARG A 541 1.46 5.76 2.99
CA ARG A 541 0.13 6.40 3.08
C ARG A 541 -0.15 7.32 1.90
N PRO A 542 -1.42 7.70 1.66
CA PRO A 542 -1.76 8.63 0.58
C PRO A 542 -0.92 9.92 0.60
N GLY A 543 -0.24 10.18 -0.51
CA GLY A 543 0.63 11.34 -0.70
C GLY A 543 2.03 11.21 -0.12
N GLU A 544 2.37 10.09 0.54
CA GLU A 544 3.72 9.88 1.06
C GLU A 544 4.70 9.46 -0.03
N VAL A 545 5.96 9.83 0.18
CA VAL A 545 7.11 9.40 -0.61
C VAL A 545 8.16 8.82 0.32
N TRP A 546 8.46 7.54 0.15
CA TRP A 546 9.47 6.84 0.92
C TRP A 546 10.73 6.62 0.07
N GLU A 547 11.89 6.94 0.63
CA GLU A 547 13.18 6.54 0.07
C GLU A 547 13.79 5.47 0.99
N VAL A 548 13.99 4.28 0.44
CA VAL A 548 14.56 3.15 1.16
C VAL A 548 15.70 2.53 0.35
N ALA A 549 16.64 1.86 1.01
CA ALA A 549 17.73 1.18 0.33
C ALA A 549 18.08 -0.15 0.99
N PHE A 550 18.58 -1.09 0.20
CA PHE A 550 19.06 -2.37 0.68
C PHE A 550 20.25 -2.82 -0.18
N ARG A 551 20.99 -3.80 0.33
CA ARG A 551 22.00 -4.51 -0.44
C ARG A 551 21.37 -5.78 -0.99
N ALA A 552 21.52 -6.03 -2.29
CA ALA A 552 21.07 -7.27 -2.92
C ALA A 552 22.05 -8.41 -2.61
N ASP A 553 21.96 -9.05 -1.44
CA ASP A 553 22.87 -10.11 -1.00
C ASP A 553 22.24 -11.50 -0.86
N ASN A 554 20.93 -11.63 -1.04
CA ASN A 554 20.18 -12.89 -1.04
C ASN A 554 19.70 -13.25 -2.47
N PRO A 555 20.46 -14.03 -3.27
CA PRO A 555 20.16 -14.26 -4.68
C PRO A 555 18.89 -15.09 -4.90
N GLY A 556 18.08 -14.71 -5.89
CA GLY A 556 16.86 -15.42 -6.24
C GLY A 556 15.86 -14.57 -7.01
N MET A 557 14.59 -14.98 -6.97
CA MET A 557 13.47 -14.17 -7.41
C MET A 557 12.52 -13.94 -6.23
N TRP A 558 12.36 -12.68 -5.83
CA TRP A 558 11.68 -12.29 -4.60
C TRP A 558 10.42 -11.50 -4.90
N ALA A 559 9.32 -11.84 -4.25
CA ALA A 559 8.12 -11.03 -4.33
C ALA A 559 8.36 -9.67 -3.66
N ASN A 560 7.81 -8.63 -4.27
CA ASN A 560 7.83 -7.26 -3.78
C ASN A 560 6.41 -6.70 -4.00
N HIS A 561 5.63 -6.53 -2.94
CA HIS A 561 4.18 -6.38 -3.08
C HIS A 561 3.52 -5.57 -1.96
N CYS A 562 2.26 -5.21 -2.18
CA CYS A 562 1.44 -4.64 -1.12
C CYS A 562 0.95 -5.74 -0.17
N HIS A 563 1.19 -5.60 1.13
CA HIS A 563 0.76 -6.55 2.16
C HIS A 563 -0.70 -6.36 2.62
N ASN A 564 -1.45 -5.48 1.94
CA ASN A 564 -2.88 -5.61 1.91
C ASN A 564 -3.20 -6.68 0.87
N LEU A 565 -3.56 -7.88 1.32
CA LEU A 565 -3.58 -9.06 0.46
C LEU A 565 -4.66 -8.98 -0.63
N ALA A 566 -5.74 -8.21 -0.40
CA ALA A 566 -6.71 -7.90 -1.44
C ALA A 566 -6.13 -6.95 -2.50
N HIS A 567 -5.24 -6.03 -2.12
CA HIS A 567 -4.54 -5.19 -3.09
C HIS A 567 -3.52 -5.97 -3.92
N ALA A 568 -2.78 -6.90 -3.28
CA ALA A 568 -1.89 -7.82 -3.98
C ALA A 568 -2.65 -8.68 -5.00
N ASP A 569 -3.75 -9.33 -4.58
CA ASP A 569 -4.60 -10.15 -5.47
C ASP A 569 -5.18 -9.33 -6.63
N ALA A 570 -5.52 -8.06 -6.42
CA ALA A 570 -5.98 -7.17 -7.48
C ALA A 570 -4.84 -6.52 -8.30
N GLY A 571 -3.61 -7.02 -8.19
CA GLY A 571 -2.53 -6.76 -9.14
C GLY A 571 -1.30 -6.01 -8.60
N MET A 572 -1.22 -5.70 -7.31
CA MET A 572 -0.09 -4.94 -6.75
C MET A 572 1.05 -5.83 -6.24
N THR A 573 1.52 -6.72 -7.12
CA THR A 573 2.66 -7.61 -6.90
C THR A 573 3.63 -7.49 -8.06
N LEU A 574 4.92 -7.37 -7.74
CA LEU A 574 6.01 -7.46 -8.71
C LEU A 574 7.16 -8.26 -8.10
N HIS A 575 8.26 -8.39 -8.86
CA HIS A 575 9.39 -9.21 -8.45
C HIS A 575 10.70 -8.44 -8.51
N LEU A 576 11.55 -8.64 -7.50
CA LEU A 576 12.97 -8.37 -7.56
C LEU A 576 13.66 -9.61 -8.11
N MET A 577 14.45 -9.47 -9.18
CA MET A 577 15.10 -10.59 -9.86
C MET A 577 16.61 -10.37 -9.93
N TYR A 578 17.36 -11.41 -9.59
CA TYR A 578 18.81 -11.43 -9.77
C TYR A 578 19.15 -11.86 -11.20
N SER A 579 20.09 -11.14 -11.85
CA SER A 579 20.60 -11.43 -13.21
C SER A 579 22.00 -12.03 -13.21
#